data_AF-A0A9P6Y722-F1
#
_entry.id   AF-A0A9P6Y722-F1
#
_cell.length_a   1.000
_cell.length_b   1.000
_cell.length_c   1.000
_cell.angle_alpha   90.00
_cell.angle_beta   90.00
_cell.angle_gamma   90.00
#
_symmetry.space_group_name_H-M   'P 1'
#
loop_
_entity.id
_entity.type
_entity.pdbx_description
1 polymer ?
#
loop_
_entity_poly.entity_id
_entity_poly.type
_entity_poly.pdbx_seq_one_letter_code
_entity_poly.pdbx_strand_id
1 'polypeptide(L)'
;MAIFQVTVVLVEVASILKIEDIRTFLNPAKGLYSHKARTKYRTEAKCKTRTKHKQLQLQTEQLALVPLPKVKYMHRMAMDENDNLNRSKAVKAYRRSAAGNYQPLSADVRSPEALISTLDYMVEVVMSTCPLEKCHAFIRDRTRSILQYFTLQNIRDVTAVKVYERIARFHILCLHEMCGLDESKFSEQQEAEQLRKVLLSLMEFYEDLRGQGIETPNEAEFRAYDIITHIRDKDVARQIYSQSAHIFKHPHVKQALKFHAMAQQNDEIEETSSRCNKEEKAFGSQNNYASFFKLVADPHTSFLMACLLETHSPEVRKGALKSMSVGYMARTAGVEAEYVRKVLCYDSLGQCLKEAKHYGIRMDISSKEPTLLFGLKHYESRARVFLELSSYPAQRKSVFLVDAKKDGKTFSEIINGYKAIDEQSAPITHTAVYTQHKTSINESEAQHKSAAKALETQLKRDLLMKRAQDADEKSSRC
;
A
#
# COMPACT_ATOMS: atom_id res chain seq x y z
N MET A 1 -7.82 -5.10 -78.16
CA MET A 1 -6.42 -4.82 -77.76
C MET A 1 -6.39 -3.67 -76.77
N ALA A 2 -6.58 -3.97 -75.49
CA ALA A 2 -6.21 -3.11 -74.37
C ALA A 2 -6.25 -3.99 -73.13
N ILE A 3 -5.37 -3.73 -72.17
CA ILE A 3 -5.03 -4.55 -70.96
C ILE A 3 -3.72 -5.33 -71.16
N PHE A 4 -2.67 -4.56 -71.43
CA PHE A 4 -1.30 -4.82 -71.01
C PHE A 4 -0.73 -3.43 -70.66
N GLN A 5 -0.13 -3.30 -69.47
CA GLN A 5 0.33 -2.08 -68.78
C GLN A 5 -0.72 -1.37 -67.87
N VAL A 6 -0.88 -1.89 -66.64
CA VAL A 6 -0.48 -1.22 -65.38
C VAL A 6 -0.27 -2.34 -64.34
N THR A 7 0.87 -3.02 -64.43
CA THR A 7 1.33 -4.02 -63.45
C THR A 7 2.41 -3.38 -62.58
N VAL A 8 2.05 -2.32 -61.86
CA VAL A 8 2.78 -1.76 -60.72
C VAL A 8 1.71 -1.10 -59.86
N VAL A 9 1.75 -1.32 -58.54
CA VAL A 9 0.74 -0.92 -57.54
C VAL A 9 -0.44 -1.91 -57.42
N LEU A 10 -0.17 -3.08 -56.83
CA LEU A 10 -1.08 -3.86 -55.94
C LEU A 10 -0.36 -5.14 -55.46
N VAL A 11 0.86 -4.98 -54.93
CA VAL A 11 1.62 -6.04 -54.23
C VAL A 11 1.79 -5.75 -52.74
N GLU A 12 1.27 -4.62 -52.24
CA GLU A 12 1.12 -4.40 -50.80
C GLU A 12 -0.36 -4.50 -50.43
N VAL A 13 -0.65 -5.15 -49.29
CA VAL A 13 -1.96 -5.32 -48.61
C VAL A 13 -2.69 -6.67 -48.76
N ALA A 14 -2.10 -7.70 -49.39
CA ALA A 14 -2.71 -9.07 -49.37
C ALA A 14 -1.79 -10.17 -48.85
N SER A 15 -1.00 -9.87 -47.81
CA SER A 15 -0.34 -10.87 -46.97
C SER A 15 -0.70 -10.60 -45.52
N ILE A 16 -1.00 -11.67 -44.78
CA ILE A 16 -1.44 -11.77 -43.37
C ILE A 16 -2.95 -12.06 -43.25
N LEU A 17 -3.24 -13.30 -42.84
CA LEU A 17 -4.53 -13.95 -42.53
C LEU A 17 -5.13 -14.90 -43.60
N LYS A 18 -4.42 -16.01 -43.86
CA LYS A 18 -5.01 -17.32 -44.17
C LYS A 18 -4.23 -18.35 -43.36
N ILE A 19 -4.66 -18.69 -42.14
CA ILE A 19 -5.42 -19.91 -41.80
C ILE A 19 -4.86 -21.15 -42.52
N GLU A 20 -3.67 -21.57 -42.11
CA GLU A 20 -3.18 -22.94 -42.23
C GLU A 20 -3.28 -23.57 -40.83
N ASP A 21 -4.23 -24.50 -40.63
CA ASP A 21 -4.13 -25.63 -39.68
C ASP A 21 -5.43 -26.45 -39.65
N ILE A 22 -5.88 -26.93 -40.82
CA ILE A 22 -6.96 -27.93 -40.91
C ILE A 22 -6.54 -29.08 -41.85
N ARG A 23 -5.32 -29.62 -41.73
CA ARG A 23 -4.94 -30.81 -42.53
C ARG A 23 -4.02 -31.84 -41.89
N THR A 24 -3.93 -31.88 -40.55
CA THR A 24 -3.06 -32.84 -39.84
C THR A 24 -3.73 -33.72 -38.80
N PHE A 25 -5.07 -33.83 -38.77
CA PHE A 25 -5.77 -34.77 -37.88
C PHE A 25 -6.94 -35.50 -38.55
N LEU A 26 -6.70 -36.07 -39.73
CA LEU A 26 -7.53 -37.13 -40.29
C LEU A 26 -6.72 -38.42 -40.32
N ASN A 27 -6.64 -39.08 -39.17
CA ASN A 27 -6.30 -40.49 -39.08
C ASN A 27 -7.58 -41.23 -38.63
N PRO A 28 -8.19 -42.09 -39.46
CA PRO A 28 -9.47 -42.71 -39.15
C PRO A 28 -9.24 -43.94 -38.24
N ALA A 29 -8.81 -43.68 -37.01
CA ALA A 29 -8.70 -44.70 -35.98
C ALA A 29 -8.68 -44.03 -34.60
N LYS A 30 -9.87 -43.65 -34.11
CA LYS A 30 -10.29 -43.58 -32.68
C LYS A 30 -11.58 -42.76 -32.60
N GLY A 31 -12.65 -43.42 -32.15
CA GLY A 31 -13.95 -42.81 -31.89
C GLY A 31 -13.95 -41.89 -30.66
N LEU A 32 -15.07 -41.16 -30.55
CA LEU A 32 -15.46 -40.19 -29.51
C LEU A 32 -14.73 -38.85 -29.56
N TYR A 33 -15.41 -37.81 -30.04
CA TYR A 33 -15.62 -36.51 -29.37
C TYR A 33 -16.48 -35.61 -30.28
N SER A 34 -17.80 -35.80 -30.24
CA SER A 34 -18.78 -34.99 -30.98
C SER A 34 -19.98 -34.69 -30.08
N HIS A 35 -19.98 -33.53 -29.42
CA HIS A 35 -21.21 -32.79 -29.11
C HIS A 35 -20.91 -31.36 -28.61
N LYS A 36 -19.86 -31.16 -27.79
CA LYS A 36 -19.57 -29.85 -27.15
C LYS A 36 -19.07 -28.75 -28.10
N ALA A 37 -18.34 -29.10 -29.16
CA ALA A 37 -17.79 -28.13 -30.10
C ALA A 37 -18.87 -27.48 -30.99
N ARG A 38 -19.87 -28.25 -31.45
CA ARG A 38 -20.97 -27.74 -32.28
C ARG A 38 -21.92 -26.80 -31.52
N THR A 39 -22.10 -26.99 -30.21
CA THR A 39 -22.96 -26.13 -29.39
C THR A 39 -22.33 -24.75 -29.13
N LYS A 40 -21.00 -24.68 -29.01
CA LYS A 40 -20.25 -23.42 -28.74
C LYS A 40 -20.29 -22.46 -29.93
N TYR A 41 -20.05 -22.97 -31.15
CA TYR A 41 -20.09 -22.13 -32.36
C TYR A 41 -21.51 -21.65 -32.72
N ARG A 42 -22.56 -22.42 -32.41
CA ARG A 42 -23.96 -22.02 -32.67
C ARG A 42 -24.49 -20.97 -31.68
N THR A 43 -23.95 -20.93 -30.45
CA THR A 43 -24.28 -19.90 -29.45
C THR A 43 -23.54 -18.58 -29.72
N GLU A 44 -22.29 -18.63 -30.17
CA GLU A 44 -21.52 -17.42 -30.53
C GLU A 44 -22.07 -16.71 -31.77
N ALA A 45 -22.55 -17.45 -32.78
CA ALA A 45 -23.17 -16.86 -33.98
C ALA A 45 -24.55 -16.22 -33.72
N LYS A 46 -25.36 -16.81 -32.81
CA LYS A 46 -26.65 -16.24 -32.37
C LYS A 46 -26.46 -15.03 -31.45
N CYS A 47 -25.37 -14.97 -30.68
CA CYS A 47 -25.06 -13.84 -29.83
C CYS A 47 -24.67 -12.61 -30.67
N LYS A 48 -23.82 -12.78 -31.70
CA LYS A 48 -23.37 -11.67 -32.56
C LYS A 48 -24.48 -11.02 -33.40
N THR A 49 -25.49 -11.78 -33.83
CA THR A 49 -26.64 -11.25 -34.58
C THR A 49 -27.67 -10.55 -33.68
N ARG A 50 -27.86 -11.01 -32.45
CA ARG A 50 -28.75 -10.37 -31.46
C ARG A 50 -28.18 -9.04 -30.94
N THR A 51 -26.86 -8.92 -30.81
CA THR A 51 -26.19 -7.67 -30.39
C THR A 51 -26.32 -6.57 -31.44
N LYS A 52 -26.22 -6.89 -32.74
CA LYS A 52 -26.39 -5.91 -33.83
C LYS A 52 -27.84 -5.42 -33.96
N HIS A 53 -28.84 -6.30 -33.82
CA HIS A 53 -30.25 -5.90 -33.89
C HIS A 53 -30.68 -5.05 -32.68
N LYS A 54 -30.13 -5.30 -31.48
CA LYS A 54 -30.38 -4.47 -30.29
C LYS A 54 -29.70 -3.10 -30.36
N GLN A 55 -28.53 -3.00 -31.00
CA GLN A 55 -27.83 -1.72 -31.22
C GLN A 55 -28.61 -0.78 -32.16
N LEU A 56 -29.23 -1.30 -33.21
CA LEU A 56 -30.02 -0.51 -34.16
C LEU A 56 -31.38 -0.06 -33.60
N GLN A 57 -32.05 -0.88 -32.77
CA GLN A 57 -33.32 -0.48 -32.13
C GLN A 57 -33.14 0.63 -31.07
N LEU A 58 -32.01 0.65 -30.36
CA LEU A 58 -31.72 1.67 -29.34
C LEU A 58 -31.33 3.04 -29.92
N GLN A 59 -30.96 3.13 -31.19
CA GLN A 59 -30.62 4.41 -31.84
C GLN A 59 -31.86 5.23 -32.23
N THR A 60 -33.03 4.61 -32.39
CA THR A 60 -34.28 5.30 -32.76
C THR A 60 -35.09 5.87 -31.58
N GLU A 61 -34.74 5.56 -30.33
CA GLU A 61 -35.53 5.99 -29.15
C GLU A 61 -34.89 7.11 -28.30
N GLN A 62 -33.76 7.71 -28.70
CA GLN A 62 -33.04 8.70 -27.88
C GLN A 62 -33.15 10.15 -28.40
N LEU A 63 -34.38 10.63 -28.59
CA LEU A 63 -34.68 12.07 -28.73
C LEU A 63 -35.52 12.62 -27.57
N ALA A 64 -35.41 11.98 -26.40
CA ALA A 64 -35.94 12.50 -25.14
C ALA A 64 -34.79 13.02 -24.28
N LEU A 65 -34.84 14.31 -23.94
CA LEU A 65 -33.97 14.99 -22.98
C LEU A 65 -33.84 14.14 -21.70
N VAL A 66 -32.69 13.49 -21.51
CA VAL A 66 -32.39 12.74 -20.30
C VAL A 66 -32.09 13.75 -19.18
N PRO A 67 -32.87 13.78 -18.08
CA PRO A 67 -32.60 14.66 -16.95
C PRO A 67 -31.25 14.29 -16.32
N LEU A 68 -30.46 15.29 -15.95
CA LEU A 68 -29.21 15.10 -15.21
C LEU A 68 -29.51 14.26 -13.95
N PRO A 69 -28.78 13.15 -13.72
CA PRO A 69 -29.07 12.29 -12.58
C PRO A 69 -28.82 13.06 -11.28
N LYS A 70 -29.82 13.13 -10.40
CA LYS A 70 -29.66 13.62 -9.03
C LYS A 70 -28.70 12.66 -8.29
N VAL A 71 -27.42 13.01 -8.23
CA VAL A 71 -26.35 12.15 -7.69
C VAL A 71 -26.42 12.15 -6.17
N LYS A 72 -26.89 11.04 -5.59
CA LYS A 72 -27.19 10.88 -4.15
C LYS A 72 -25.97 10.84 -3.22
N TYR A 73 -24.75 11.03 -3.73
CA TYR A 73 -23.49 11.02 -2.96
C TYR A 73 -22.48 11.96 -3.60
N MET A 74 -22.72 13.27 -3.47
CA MET A 74 -21.73 14.27 -3.85
C MET A 74 -20.76 14.46 -2.68
N HIS A 75 -19.46 14.25 -2.92
CA HIS A 75 -18.46 14.49 -1.88
C HIS A 75 -18.38 15.99 -1.62
N ARG A 76 -18.35 16.43 -0.35
CA ARG A 76 -18.30 17.86 0.04
C ARG A 76 -17.23 18.66 -0.71
N MET A 77 -16.12 18.00 -1.08
CA MET A 77 -15.02 18.60 -1.85
C MET A 77 -15.35 18.99 -3.30
N ALA A 78 -16.48 18.51 -3.83
CA ALA A 78 -16.98 18.89 -5.15
C ALA A 78 -17.99 20.05 -5.09
N MET A 79 -18.29 20.57 -3.90
CA MET A 79 -19.27 21.65 -3.71
C MET A 79 -18.59 23.03 -3.63
N ASP A 80 -19.35 24.08 -3.93
CA ASP A 80 -19.01 25.47 -3.64
C ASP A 80 -19.47 25.90 -2.23
N GLU A 81 -19.27 27.18 -1.90
CA GLU A 81 -19.64 27.76 -0.60
C GLU A 81 -21.16 27.76 -0.34
N ASN A 82 -21.96 27.56 -1.39
CA ASN A 82 -23.41 27.52 -1.35
C ASN A 82 -23.97 26.08 -1.44
N ASP A 83 -23.14 25.06 -1.16
CA ASP A 83 -23.47 23.63 -1.27
C ASP A 83 -23.94 23.18 -2.67
N ASN A 84 -23.64 23.96 -3.71
CA ASN A 84 -23.91 23.60 -5.10
C ASN A 84 -22.72 22.89 -5.73
N LEU A 85 -22.99 22.01 -6.69
CA LEU A 85 -21.93 21.33 -7.44
C LEU A 85 -21.08 22.33 -8.22
N ASN A 86 -19.81 22.42 -7.85
CA ASN A 86 -18.85 23.16 -8.63
C ASN A 86 -18.26 22.28 -9.74
N ARG A 87 -18.62 22.60 -10.99
CA ARG A 87 -18.17 21.84 -12.18
C ARG A 87 -16.65 21.79 -12.31
N SER A 88 -15.91 22.80 -11.85
CA SER A 88 -14.44 22.82 -11.92
C SER A 88 -13.77 21.93 -10.87
N LYS A 89 -14.50 21.52 -9.82
CA LYS A 89 -14.01 20.64 -8.74
C LYS A 89 -14.58 19.21 -8.84
N ALA A 90 -15.56 19.01 -9.72
CA ALA A 90 -16.30 17.77 -9.83
C ALA A 90 -15.47 16.67 -10.50
N VAL A 91 -15.03 15.68 -9.72
CA VAL A 91 -14.36 14.49 -10.25
C VAL A 91 -15.32 13.31 -10.29
N LYS A 92 -15.35 12.59 -11.42
CA LYS A 92 -16.24 11.44 -11.63
C LYS A 92 -15.89 10.28 -10.69
N ALA A 93 -16.87 9.86 -9.89
CA ALA A 93 -16.74 8.76 -8.94
C ALA A 93 -16.52 7.40 -9.63
N TYR A 94 -15.86 6.48 -8.93
CA TYR A 94 -15.66 5.12 -9.43
C TYR A 94 -16.99 4.37 -9.48
N ARG A 95 -17.23 3.64 -10.58
CA ARG A 95 -18.43 2.81 -10.74
C ARG A 95 -18.02 1.37 -10.89
N ARG A 96 -18.49 0.50 -9.98
CA ARG A 96 -18.27 -0.94 -10.08
C ARG A 96 -18.90 -1.47 -11.38
N SER A 97 -18.16 -2.30 -12.10
CA SER A 97 -18.71 -3.07 -13.21
C SER A 97 -19.72 -4.07 -12.64
N ALA A 98 -20.98 -3.96 -13.06
CA ALA A 98 -22.07 -4.84 -12.65
C ALA A 98 -22.79 -5.35 -13.90
N ALA A 99 -23.29 -6.58 -13.85
CA ALA A 99 -24.06 -7.15 -14.93
C ALA A 99 -25.29 -6.26 -15.22
N GLY A 100 -25.45 -5.83 -16.48
CA GLY A 100 -26.53 -4.92 -16.89
C GLY A 100 -26.18 -3.44 -16.87
N ASN A 101 -24.98 -3.03 -16.45
CA ASN A 101 -24.52 -1.67 -16.72
C ASN A 101 -24.33 -1.49 -18.23
N TYR A 102 -24.90 -0.43 -18.78
CA TYR A 102 -24.66 -0.03 -20.16
C TYR A 102 -23.18 0.30 -20.37
N GLN A 103 -22.66 -0.07 -21.54
CA GLN A 103 -21.34 0.40 -21.99
C GLN A 103 -21.35 1.94 -21.94
N PRO A 104 -20.34 2.59 -21.35
CA PRO A 104 -20.29 4.05 -21.35
C PRO A 104 -20.29 4.57 -22.79
N LEU A 105 -21.02 5.67 -23.01
CA LEU A 105 -20.99 6.38 -24.29
C LEU A 105 -19.58 6.94 -24.51
N SER A 106 -19.17 7.12 -25.77
CA SER A 106 -17.88 7.74 -26.09
C SER A 106 -17.74 9.13 -25.45
N ALA A 107 -18.83 9.91 -25.39
CA ALA A 107 -18.89 11.21 -24.74
C ALA A 107 -18.69 11.15 -23.20
N ASP A 108 -18.90 9.97 -22.57
CA ASP A 108 -18.72 9.76 -21.14
C ASP A 108 -17.29 9.33 -20.76
N VAL A 109 -16.45 9.07 -21.76
CA VAL A 109 -15.06 8.62 -21.61
C VAL A 109 -14.14 9.84 -21.58
N ARG A 110 -13.35 9.94 -20.52
CA ARG A 110 -12.37 11.03 -20.35
C ARG A 110 -11.11 10.73 -21.16
N SER A 111 -10.57 11.75 -21.84
CA SER A 111 -9.28 11.65 -22.52
C SER A 111 -8.12 11.45 -21.52
N PRO A 112 -6.98 10.90 -21.95
CA PRO A 112 -5.80 10.74 -21.08
C PRO A 112 -5.33 12.05 -20.44
N GLU A 113 -5.33 13.14 -21.19
CA GLU A 113 -4.93 14.48 -20.72
C GLU A 113 -5.87 14.96 -19.60
N ALA A 114 -7.18 14.74 -19.77
CA ALA A 114 -8.16 15.07 -18.74
C ALA A 114 -7.98 14.21 -17.47
N LEU A 115 -7.57 12.94 -17.61
CA LEU A 115 -7.29 12.06 -16.47
C LEU A 115 -6.03 12.51 -15.71
N ILE A 116 -4.98 12.91 -16.41
CA ILE A 116 -3.75 13.46 -15.80
C ILE A 116 -4.07 14.76 -15.06
N SER A 117 -4.74 15.70 -15.72
CA SER A 117 -5.14 16.97 -15.09
C SER A 117 -6.04 16.75 -13.87
N THR A 118 -6.91 15.71 -13.90
CA THR A 118 -7.69 15.31 -12.74
C THR A 118 -6.80 14.83 -11.60
N LEU A 119 -5.77 14.02 -11.88
CA LEU A 119 -4.82 13.57 -10.87
C LEU A 119 -4.01 14.74 -10.30
N ASP A 120 -3.55 15.66 -11.14
CA ASP A 120 -2.84 16.87 -10.72
C ASP A 120 -3.69 17.71 -9.78
N TYR A 121 -4.97 17.94 -10.11
CA TYR A 121 -5.89 18.64 -9.21
C TYR A 121 -5.98 17.94 -7.84
N MET A 122 -6.06 16.61 -7.80
CA MET A 122 -6.14 15.88 -6.53
C MET A 122 -4.84 15.99 -5.71
N VAL A 123 -3.69 15.81 -6.37
CA VAL A 123 -2.38 15.80 -5.70
C VAL A 123 -1.97 17.21 -5.27
N GLU A 124 -2.11 18.21 -6.14
CA GLU A 124 -1.65 19.58 -5.87
C GLU A 124 -2.64 20.38 -5.04
N VAL A 125 -3.95 20.26 -5.31
CA VAL A 125 -4.96 21.13 -4.71
C VAL A 125 -5.64 20.44 -3.55
N VAL A 126 -6.18 19.24 -3.74
CA VAL A 126 -7.00 18.57 -2.71
C VAL A 126 -6.15 18.15 -1.51
N MET A 127 -4.97 17.58 -1.73
CA MET A 127 -4.08 17.17 -0.64
C MET A 127 -3.46 18.37 0.11
N SER A 128 -3.29 19.51 -0.54
CA SER A 128 -2.74 20.73 0.09
C SER A 128 -3.80 21.50 0.89
N THR A 129 -5.07 21.41 0.51
CA THR A 129 -6.17 22.18 1.13
C THR A 129 -6.90 21.41 2.23
N CYS A 130 -6.77 20.09 2.27
CA CYS A 130 -7.51 19.25 3.21
C CYS A 130 -6.59 18.23 3.91
N PRO A 131 -6.74 18.04 5.23
CA PRO A 131 -6.05 16.96 5.93
C PRO A 131 -6.30 15.60 5.27
N LEU A 132 -5.25 14.78 5.16
CA LEU A 132 -5.29 13.50 4.45
C LEU A 132 -6.42 12.59 4.93
N GLU A 133 -6.66 12.54 6.25
CA GLU A 133 -7.74 11.74 6.84
C GLU A 133 -9.14 12.06 6.28
N LYS A 134 -9.37 13.32 5.88
CA LYS A 134 -10.67 13.78 5.36
C LYS A 134 -10.77 13.63 3.84
N CYS A 135 -9.65 13.75 3.10
CA CYS A 135 -9.65 13.66 1.65
C CYS A 135 -9.32 12.26 1.11
N HIS A 136 -8.74 11.38 1.91
CA HIS A 136 -8.33 10.03 1.49
C HIS A 136 -9.45 9.24 0.81
N ALA A 137 -10.62 9.13 1.43
CA ALA A 137 -11.73 8.35 0.88
C ALA A 137 -12.16 8.87 -0.50
N PHE A 138 -12.11 10.20 -0.70
CA PHE A 138 -12.38 10.83 -1.99
C PHE A 138 -11.28 10.52 -3.00
N ILE A 139 -10.02 10.80 -2.66
CA ILE A 139 -8.88 10.60 -3.58
C ILE A 139 -8.80 9.13 -3.98
N ARG A 140 -8.87 8.20 -3.02
CA ARG A 140 -8.85 6.75 -3.27
C ARG A 140 -9.97 6.30 -4.21
N ASP A 141 -11.18 6.84 -4.06
CA ASP A 141 -12.27 6.52 -4.98
C ASP A 141 -12.00 7.07 -6.39
N ARG A 142 -11.51 8.31 -6.47
CA ARG A 142 -11.25 8.99 -7.74
C ARG A 142 -10.03 8.43 -8.48
N THR A 143 -8.98 8.00 -7.80
CA THR A 143 -7.85 7.29 -8.42
C THR A 143 -8.31 5.97 -9.01
N ARG A 144 -9.15 5.19 -8.32
CA ARG A 144 -9.77 3.98 -8.90
C ARG A 144 -10.61 4.27 -10.13
N SER A 145 -11.34 5.38 -10.13
CA SER A 145 -12.08 5.87 -11.30
C SER A 145 -11.11 6.14 -12.46
N ILE A 146 -10.01 6.86 -12.21
CA ILE A 146 -8.98 7.14 -13.24
C ILE A 146 -8.40 5.85 -13.82
N LEU A 147 -7.95 4.91 -12.98
CA LEU A 147 -7.40 3.63 -13.41
C LEU A 147 -8.42 2.85 -14.26
N GLN A 148 -9.71 2.86 -13.88
CA GLN A 148 -10.78 2.23 -14.66
C GLN A 148 -10.90 2.84 -16.07
N TYR A 149 -10.68 4.15 -16.25
CA TYR A 149 -10.70 4.77 -17.59
C TYR A 149 -9.51 4.36 -18.45
N PHE A 150 -8.32 4.21 -17.87
CA PHE A 150 -7.14 3.69 -18.58
C PHE A 150 -7.39 2.26 -19.06
N THR A 151 -7.93 1.40 -18.18
CA THR A 151 -8.31 0.02 -18.56
C THR A 151 -9.40 -0.01 -19.63
N LEU A 152 -10.44 0.81 -19.50
CA LEU A 152 -11.54 0.87 -20.47
C LEU A 152 -11.07 1.24 -21.88
N GLN A 153 -10.12 2.16 -21.97
CA GLN A 153 -9.55 2.62 -23.24
C GLN A 153 -8.37 1.76 -23.71
N ASN A 154 -7.95 0.76 -22.92
CA ASN A 154 -6.79 -0.08 -23.17
C ASN A 154 -5.49 0.73 -23.42
N ILE A 155 -5.27 1.78 -22.62
CA ILE A 155 -4.11 2.65 -22.74
C ILE A 155 -3.03 2.16 -21.76
N ARG A 156 -1.87 1.76 -22.31
CA ARG A 156 -0.72 1.16 -21.59
C ARG A 156 0.61 1.83 -21.95
N ASP A 157 0.56 3.08 -22.38
CA ASP A 157 1.72 3.86 -22.82
C ASP A 157 2.48 4.50 -21.64
N VAL A 158 3.53 5.27 -21.96
CA VAL A 158 4.32 6.03 -20.97
C VAL A 158 3.45 6.97 -20.13
N THR A 159 2.35 7.47 -20.70
CA THR A 159 1.39 8.34 -20.03
C THR A 159 0.65 7.57 -18.92
N ALA A 160 0.14 6.38 -19.23
CA ALA A 160 -0.47 5.50 -18.24
C ALA A 160 0.52 5.13 -17.13
N VAL A 161 1.76 4.79 -17.48
CA VAL A 161 2.83 4.50 -16.51
C VAL A 161 2.98 5.65 -15.50
N LYS A 162 3.18 6.89 -15.96
CA LYS A 162 3.34 8.06 -15.07
C LYS A 162 2.16 8.25 -14.11
N VAL A 163 0.93 7.99 -14.56
CA VAL A 163 -0.27 8.08 -13.72
C VAL A 163 -0.29 6.97 -12.67
N TYR A 164 -0.04 5.72 -13.07
CA TYR A 164 -0.01 4.58 -12.17
C TYR A 164 1.11 4.71 -11.13
N GLU A 165 2.28 5.19 -11.52
CA GLU A 165 3.42 5.46 -10.63
C GLU A 165 3.03 6.41 -9.50
N ARG A 166 2.42 7.56 -9.83
CA ARG A 166 1.95 8.54 -8.83
C ARG A 166 0.87 7.96 -7.92
N ILE A 167 -0.06 7.18 -8.47
CA ILE A 167 -1.12 6.53 -7.68
C ILE A 167 -0.53 5.47 -6.74
N ALA A 168 0.47 4.71 -7.16
CA ALA A 168 1.18 3.78 -6.28
C ALA A 168 1.89 4.51 -5.14
N ARG A 169 2.61 5.61 -5.42
CA ARG A 169 3.24 6.44 -4.37
C ARG A 169 2.21 7.01 -3.38
N PHE A 170 1.05 7.43 -3.87
CA PHE A 170 -0.07 7.87 -3.02
C PHE A 170 -0.54 6.76 -2.08
N HIS A 171 -0.76 5.54 -2.57
CA HIS A 171 -1.18 4.42 -1.73
C HIS A 171 -0.13 4.08 -0.67
N ILE A 172 1.15 4.06 -1.03
CA ILE A 172 2.27 3.83 -0.09
C ILE A 172 2.29 4.90 1.00
N LEU A 173 2.13 6.17 0.63
CA LEU A 173 2.06 7.27 1.59
C LEU A 173 0.89 7.10 2.58
N CYS A 174 -0.28 6.69 2.08
CA CYS A 174 -1.46 6.51 2.92
C CYS A 174 -1.30 5.36 3.92
N LEU A 175 -0.59 4.28 3.56
CA LEU A 175 -0.28 3.17 4.47
C LEU A 175 0.49 3.65 5.71
N HIS A 176 1.36 4.66 5.57
CA HIS A 176 2.11 5.23 6.69
C HIS A 176 1.33 6.33 7.42
N GLU A 177 0.78 7.31 6.71
CA GLU A 177 0.16 8.48 7.35
C GLU A 177 -1.18 8.18 8.03
N MET A 178 -1.86 7.10 7.62
CA MET A 178 -3.17 6.72 8.14
C MET A 178 -3.15 5.46 9.02
N CYS A 179 -1.96 4.90 9.29
CA CYS A 179 -1.86 3.74 10.18
C CYS A 179 -2.29 4.10 11.61
N GLY A 180 -2.88 3.11 12.30
CA GLY A 180 -3.39 3.29 13.66
C GLY A 180 -4.73 4.04 13.76
N LEU A 181 -5.31 4.52 12.66
CA LEU A 181 -6.71 4.95 12.63
C LEU A 181 -7.65 3.74 12.80
N ASP A 182 -8.88 4.03 13.22
CA ASP A 182 -9.93 3.02 13.35
C ASP A 182 -10.28 2.39 11.99
N GLU A 183 -10.57 1.09 11.97
CA GLU A 183 -10.91 0.34 10.75
C GLU A 183 -12.12 0.93 9.99
N SER A 184 -13.04 1.60 10.70
CA SER A 184 -14.18 2.30 10.08
C SER A 184 -13.76 3.50 9.23
N LYS A 185 -12.60 4.11 9.54
CA LYS A 185 -12.05 5.27 8.83
C LYS A 185 -11.03 4.86 7.79
N PHE A 186 -10.18 3.89 8.10
CA PHE A 186 -9.11 3.45 7.21
C PHE A 186 -8.91 1.94 7.30
N SER A 187 -8.89 1.29 6.14
CA SER A 187 -8.61 -0.14 6.03
C SER A 187 -7.29 -0.33 5.31
N GLU A 188 -6.25 -0.65 6.08
CA GLU A 188 -4.91 -0.95 5.58
C GLU A 188 -4.94 -2.08 4.54
N GLN A 189 -5.73 -3.13 4.81
CA GLN A 189 -5.92 -4.25 3.88
C GLN A 189 -6.49 -3.79 2.53
N GLN A 190 -7.49 -2.91 2.52
CA GLN A 190 -8.04 -2.38 1.26
C GLN A 190 -7.03 -1.53 0.52
N GLU A 191 -6.24 -0.74 1.24
CA GLU A 191 -5.22 0.13 0.66
C GLU A 191 -4.07 -0.68 0.04
N ALA A 192 -3.56 -1.68 0.76
CA ALA A 192 -2.55 -2.62 0.28
C ALA A 192 -3.05 -3.42 -0.93
N GLU A 193 -4.31 -3.84 -0.92
CA GLU A 193 -4.94 -4.53 -2.06
C GLU A 193 -5.05 -3.63 -3.30
N GLN A 194 -5.34 -2.33 -3.14
CA GLN A 194 -5.30 -1.39 -4.27
C GLN A 194 -3.88 -1.19 -4.77
N LEU A 195 -2.91 -1.02 -3.87
CA LEU A 195 -1.51 -0.88 -4.25
C LEU A 195 -1.01 -2.09 -5.05
N ARG A 196 -1.27 -3.32 -4.61
CA ARG A 196 -0.89 -4.55 -5.33
C ARG A 196 -1.44 -4.58 -6.75
N LYS A 197 -2.70 -4.15 -6.96
CA LYS A 197 -3.31 -4.09 -8.29
C LYS A 197 -2.63 -3.05 -9.21
N VAL A 198 -2.26 -1.92 -8.64
CA VAL A 198 -1.54 -0.86 -9.36
C VAL A 198 -0.13 -1.34 -9.74
N LEU A 199 0.60 -1.94 -8.80
CA LEU A 199 1.95 -2.49 -9.03
C LEU A 199 1.92 -3.62 -10.07
N LEU A 200 0.98 -4.56 -9.98
CA LEU A 200 0.83 -5.62 -10.98
C LEU A 200 0.63 -5.05 -12.38
N SER A 201 -0.25 -4.04 -12.52
CA SER A 201 -0.48 -3.38 -13.81
C SER A 201 0.79 -2.67 -14.32
N LEU A 202 1.55 -2.03 -13.43
CA LEU A 202 2.83 -1.40 -13.77
C LEU A 202 3.85 -2.44 -14.25
N MET A 203 3.97 -3.60 -13.58
CA MET A 203 4.87 -4.67 -14.03
C MET A 203 4.55 -5.09 -15.46
N GLU A 204 3.26 -5.30 -15.77
CA GLU A 204 2.85 -5.64 -17.14
C GLU A 204 3.13 -4.50 -18.15
N PHE A 205 2.91 -3.23 -17.78
CA PHE A 205 3.20 -2.10 -18.67
C PHE A 205 4.70 -1.97 -18.96
N TYR A 206 5.55 -2.22 -17.97
CA TYR A 206 6.99 -2.19 -18.16
C TYR A 206 7.46 -3.30 -19.11
N GLU A 207 6.89 -4.50 -19.03
CA GLU A 207 7.20 -5.58 -19.98
C GLU A 207 6.72 -5.24 -21.41
N ASP A 208 5.48 -4.74 -21.55
CA ASP A 208 4.91 -4.35 -22.85
C ASP A 208 5.74 -3.24 -23.54
N LEU A 209 6.18 -2.23 -22.77
CA LEU A 209 7.01 -1.13 -23.26
C LEU A 209 8.43 -1.58 -23.58
N ARG A 210 9.00 -2.48 -22.77
CA ARG A 210 10.31 -3.08 -23.05
C ARG A 210 10.28 -3.90 -24.33
N GLY A 211 9.21 -4.64 -24.60
CA GLY A 211 8.98 -5.34 -25.86
C GLY A 211 8.94 -4.41 -27.09
N GLN A 212 8.60 -3.14 -26.87
CA GLN A 212 8.63 -2.08 -27.89
C GLN A 212 9.96 -1.31 -27.94
N GLY A 213 10.94 -1.69 -27.11
CA GLY A 213 12.22 -0.99 -27.01
C GLY A 213 12.17 0.35 -26.26
N ILE A 214 11.11 0.61 -25.50
CA ILE A 214 10.93 1.84 -24.71
C ILE A 214 11.34 1.55 -23.27
N GLU A 215 12.43 2.18 -22.81
CA GLU A 215 12.85 2.13 -21.41
C GLU A 215 12.13 3.18 -20.57
N THR A 216 11.75 2.81 -19.35
CA THR A 216 11.09 3.72 -18.40
C THR A 216 12.03 4.02 -17.22
N PRO A 217 12.24 5.30 -16.86
CA PRO A 217 13.30 5.68 -15.92
C PRO A 217 13.04 5.22 -14.49
N ASN A 218 11.77 5.12 -14.08
CA ASN A 218 11.39 4.82 -12.70
C ASN A 218 11.10 3.32 -12.47
N GLU A 219 11.23 2.46 -13.48
CA GLU A 219 10.86 1.03 -13.34
C GLU A 219 11.53 0.38 -12.13
N ALA A 220 12.81 0.65 -11.90
CA ALA A 220 13.54 0.05 -10.80
C ALA A 220 13.03 0.48 -9.41
N GLU A 221 12.43 1.67 -9.28
CA GLU A 221 11.75 2.12 -8.07
C GLU A 221 10.50 1.27 -7.80
N PHE A 222 9.64 1.08 -8.81
CA PHE A 222 8.39 0.34 -8.64
C PHE A 222 8.60 -1.17 -8.54
N ARG A 223 9.62 -1.72 -9.20
CA ARG A 223 10.08 -3.10 -8.96
C ARG A 223 10.52 -3.30 -7.52
N ALA A 224 11.21 -2.32 -6.92
CA ALA A 224 11.58 -2.40 -5.50
C ALA A 224 10.34 -2.37 -4.58
N TYR A 225 9.33 -1.55 -4.89
CA TYR A 225 8.06 -1.55 -4.15
C TYR A 225 7.30 -2.87 -4.28
N ASP A 226 7.30 -3.49 -5.47
CA ASP A 226 6.67 -4.78 -5.71
C ASP A 226 7.34 -5.91 -4.91
N ILE A 227 8.67 -5.92 -4.87
CA ILE A 227 9.45 -6.86 -4.04
C ILE A 227 9.09 -6.71 -2.56
N ILE A 228 9.04 -5.47 -2.05
CA ILE A 228 8.72 -5.24 -0.63
C ILE A 228 7.27 -5.59 -0.33
N THR A 229 6.33 -5.27 -1.23
CA THR A 229 4.91 -5.59 -1.03
C THR A 229 4.66 -7.10 -0.91
N HIS A 230 5.52 -7.89 -1.55
CA HIS A 230 5.52 -9.35 -1.52
C HIS A 230 6.75 -9.91 -0.80
N ILE A 231 7.20 -9.27 0.29
CA ILE A 231 8.49 -9.58 0.94
C ILE A 231 8.65 -11.06 1.36
N ARG A 232 7.55 -11.78 1.59
CA ARG A 232 7.54 -13.22 1.95
C ARG A 232 7.48 -14.17 0.77
N ASP A 233 7.01 -13.70 -0.37
CA ASP A 233 6.86 -14.54 -1.55
C ASP A 233 8.26 -14.93 -2.06
N LYS A 234 8.53 -16.24 -2.05
CA LYS A 234 9.81 -16.82 -2.44
C LYS A 234 10.09 -16.71 -3.94
N ASP A 235 9.04 -16.55 -4.75
CA ASP A 235 9.17 -16.48 -6.19
C ASP A 235 9.58 -15.08 -6.67
N VAL A 236 9.43 -14.05 -5.83
CA VAL A 236 9.82 -12.67 -6.14
C VAL A 236 11.28 -12.57 -6.55
N ALA A 237 12.19 -13.21 -5.81
CA ALA A 237 13.61 -13.19 -6.16
C ALA A 237 13.85 -13.83 -7.55
N ARG A 238 13.18 -14.95 -7.85
CA ARG A 238 13.26 -15.64 -9.14
C ARG A 238 12.77 -14.75 -10.29
N GLN A 239 11.65 -14.07 -10.11
CA GLN A 239 11.08 -13.16 -11.12
C GLN A 239 12.04 -12.00 -11.44
N ILE A 240 12.72 -11.46 -10.42
CA ILE A 240 13.69 -10.37 -10.58
C ILE A 240 14.98 -10.83 -11.25
N TYR A 241 15.43 -12.08 -11.04
CA TYR A 241 16.58 -12.63 -11.75
C TYR A 241 16.36 -12.76 -13.27
N SER A 242 15.11 -12.85 -13.72
CA SER A 242 14.76 -12.88 -15.14
C SER A 242 14.77 -11.49 -15.80
N GLN A 243 14.91 -10.41 -15.02
CA GLN A 243 14.91 -9.04 -15.52
C GLN A 243 16.26 -8.65 -16.14
N SER A 244 16.28 -7.52 -16.85
CA SER A 244 17.49 -6.99 -17.48
C SER A 244 18.58 -6.67 -16.44
N ALA A 245 19.84 -6.70 -16.87
CA ALA A 245 20.97 -6.43 -15.99
C ALA A 245 20.94 -5.02 -15.38
N HIS A 246 20.37 -4.03 -16.09
CA HIS A 246 20.26 -2.66 -15.57
C HIS A 246 19.23 -2.55 -14.43
N ILE A 247 18.10 -3.26 -14.51
CA ILE A 247 17.11 -3.32 -13.43
C ILE A 247 17.67 -4.11 -12.25
N PHE A 248 18.21 -5.30 -12.49
CA PHE A 248 18.74 -6.16 -11.44
C PHE A 248 19.87 -5.49 -10.64
N LYS A 249 20.74 -4.72 -11.31
CA LYS A 249 21.87 -4.04 -10.66
C LYS A 249 21.50 -2.72 -9.99
N HIS A 250 20.27 -2.22 -10.18
CA HIS A 250 19.85 -0.93 -9.67
C HIS A 250 19.86 -0.87 -8.13
N PRO A 251 20.29 0.24 -7.50
CA PRO A 251 20.37 0.36 -6.04
C PRO A 251 19.05 0.05 -5.32
N HIS A 252 17.91 0.58 -5.80
CA HIS A 252 16.59 0.32 -5.20
C HIS A 252 16.25 -1.18 -5.18
N VAL A 253 16.47 -1.89 -6.30
CA VAL A 253 16.16 -3.32 -6.42
C VAL A 253 17.09 -4.14 -5.53
N LYS A 254 18.39 -3.84 -5.51
CA LYS A 254 19.35 -4.49 -4.60
C LYS A 254 18.96 -4.31 -3.14
N GLN A 255 18.54 -3.10 -2.76
CA GLN A 255 18.11 -2.81 -1.40
C GLN A 255 16.84 -3.60 -1.05
N ALA A 256 15.86 -3.65 -1.95
CA ALA A 256 14.64 -4.46 -1.77
C ALA A 256 14.94 -5.97 -1.65
N LEU A 257 15.87 -6.50 -2.45
CA LEU A 257 16.30 -7.90 -2.34
C LEU A 257 16.99 -8.21 -1.01
N LYS A 258 17.77 -7.27 -0.45
CA LYS A 258 18.32 -7.42 0.90
C LYS A 258 17.21 -7.49 1.95
N PHE A 259 16.20 -6.63 1.86
CA PHE A 259 15.04 -6.68 2.76
C PHE A 259 14.31 -8.02 2.64
N HIS A 260 14.03 -8.46 1.42
CA HIS A 260 13.42 -9.77 1.15
C HIS A 260 14.20 -10.90 1.82
N ALA A 261 15.53 -10.94 1.66
CA ALA A 261 16.38 -11.96 2.26
C ALA A 261 16.41 -11.91 3.80
N MET A 262 16.49 -10.70 4.38
CA MET A 262 16.54 -10.52 5.84
C MET A 262 15.19 -10.81 6.52
N ALA A 263 14.09 -10.55 5.83
CA ALA A 263 12.75 -10.79 6.36
C ALA A 263 12.44 -12.27 6.47
N GLN A 264 12.94 -13.14 5.58
CA GLN A 264 12.61 -14.58 5.54
C GLN A 264 12.73 -15.28 6.91
N GLN A 265 11.78 -16.18 7.20
CA GLN A 265 11.74 -16.97 8.43
C GLN A 265 11.28 -18.42 8.19
N ASN A 266 11.77 -19.35 9.02
CA ASN A 266 11.47 -20.79 8.90
C ASN A 266 10.35 -21.24 9.86
N ASP A 267 10.03 -20.40 10.85
CA ASP A 267 9.25 -20.79 12.01
C ASP A 267 7.81 -20.30 11.96
N GLU A 268 7.35 -19.68 10.89
CA GLU A 268 5.96 -19.24 10.81
C GLU A 268 5.00 -20.43 10.78
N ILE A 269 4.01 -20.40 11.67
CA ILE A 269 2.90 -21.35 11.67
C ILE A 269 1.74 -20.61 11.00
N GLU A 270 1.59 -20.79 9.70
CA GLU A 270 0.36 -20.40 9.02
C GLU A 270 -0.72 -21.45 9.35
N GLU A 271 -1.81 -21.01 9.98
CA GLU A 271 -3.01 -21.82 10.15
C GLU A 271 -3.79 -21.86 8.83
N THR A 272 -3.23 -22.54 7.83
CA THR A 272 -4.00 -22.84 6.62
C THR A 272 -4.95 -23.99 6.91
N SER A 273 -6.23 -23.81 6.61
CA SER A 273 -7.30 -24.81 6.80
C SER A 273 -7.06 -26.13 6.05
N SER A 274 -6.06 -26.17 5.17
CA SER A 274 -5.68 -27.30 4.34
C SER A 274 -4.17 -27.54 4.43
N ARG A 275 -3.78 -28.77 4.84
CA ARG A 275 -2.38 -29.23 4.83
C ARG A 275 -1.72 -29.11 3.45
N CYS A 276 -2.50 -29.10 2.38
CA CYS A 276 -2.03 -29.02 0.99
C CYS A 276 -1.66 -27.61 0.53
N ASN A 277 -2.12 -26.57 1.22
CA ASN A 277 -1.83 -25.16 0.90
C ASN A 277 -0.90 -24.52 1.95
N LYS A 278 -0.24 -25.35 2.76
CA LYS A 278 0.75 -24.84 3.71
C LYS A 278 1.96 -24.37 2.91
N GLU A 279 2.26 -23.09 2.94
CA GLU A 279 3.46 -22.58 2.28
C GLU A 279 4.67 -23.34 2.81
N GLU A 280 5.54 -23.76 1.90
CA GLU A 280 6.78 -24.43 2.29
C GLU A 280 7.56 -23.49 3.20
N LYS A 281 8.22 -24.01 4.22
CA LYS A 281 9.04 -23.15 5.08
C LYS A 281 10.31 -22.71 4.35
N ALA A 282 10.78 -21.48 4.56
CA ALA A 282 12.03 -21.01 3.98
C ALA A 282 13.22 -21.68 4.70
N PHE A 283 13.74 -22.77 4.12
CA PHE A 283 14.88 -23.50 4.67
C PHE A 283 16.14 -22.61 4.68
N GLY A 284 16.89 -22.64 5.79
CA GLY A 284 18.12 -21.85 5.94
C GLY A 284 17.90 -20.33 6.01
N SER A 285 16.67 -19.86 6.26
CA SER A 285 16.39 -18.45 6.46
C SER A 285 17.08 -17.91 7.72
N GLN A 286 17.64 -16.70 7.62
CA GLN A 286 18.42 -16.10 8.70
C GLN A 286 17.55 -15.45 9.79
N ASN A 287 16.31 -15.04 9.46
CA ASN A 287 15.47 -14.19 10.30
C ASN A 287 16.27 -13.04 10.92
N ASN A 288 16.98 -12.27 10.08
CA ASN A 288 17.97 -11.30 10.54
C ASN A 288 17.33 -9.94 10.85
N TYR A 289 16.41 -9.94 11.82
CA TYR A 289 15.61 -8.77 12.23
C TYR A 289 16.46 -7.57 12.65
N ALA A 290 17.61 -7.79 13.30
CA ALA A 290 18.49 -6.70 13.71
C ALA A 290 19.12 -5.98 12.51
N SER A 291 19.52 -6.73 11.47
CA SER A 291 20.04 -6.14 10.24
C SER A 291 18.92 -5.54 9.39
N PHE A 292 17.72 -6.13 9.42
CA PHE A 292 16.53 -5.58 8.76
C PHE A 292 16.27 -4.15 9.21
N PHE A 293 16.10 -3.90 10.52
CA PHE A 293 15.82 -2.54 11.00
C PHE A 293 17.00 -1.57 10.83
N LYS A 294 18.24 -2.05 10.91
CA LYS A 294 19.42 -1.24 10.54
C LYS A 294 19.38 -0.81 9.07
N LEU A 295 18.93 -1.70 8.18
CA LEU A 295 18.80 -1.41 6.76
C LEU A 295 17.61 -0.48 6.48
N VAL A 296 16.52 -0.56 7.26
CA VAL A 296 15.45 0.44 7.19
C VAL A 296 16.00 1.82 7.57
N ALA A 297 16.82 1.91 8.63
CA ALA A 297 17.44 3.16 9.07
C ALA A 297 18.44 3.74 8.05
N ASP A 298 18.99 2.90 7.17
CA ASP A 298 19.99 3.29 6.18
C ASP A 298 19.51 4.45 5.28
N PRO A 299 20.32 5.49 5.02
CA PRO A 299 19.92 6.64 4.20
C PRO A 299 19.53 6.28 2.76
N HIS A 300 20.08 5.20 2.19
CA HIS A 300 19.73 4.75 0.84
C HIS A 300 18.35 4.11 0.76
N THR A 301 17.74 3.77 1.90
CA THR A 301 16.33 3.36 1.95
C THR A 301 15.45 4.60 1.88
N SER A 302 14.78 4.79 0.74
CA SER A 302 13.89 5.92 0.51
C SER A 302 12.71 5.93 1.49
N PHE A 303 12.11 7.10 1.69
CA PHE A 303 10.94 7.26 2.56
C PHE A 303 9.81 6.28 2.19
N LEU A 304 9.45 6.19 0.91
CA LEU A 304 8.36 5.31 0.46
C LEU A 304 8.70 3.82 0.62
N MET A 305 9.96 3.41 0.42
CA MET A 305 10.38 2.04 0.77
C MET A 305 10.22 1.79 2.26
N ALA A 306 10.61 2.74 3.10
CA ALA A 306 10.47 2.63 4.55
C ALA A 306 8.99 2.57 4.99
N CYS A 307 8.10 3.34 4.37
CA CYS A 307 6.64 3.28 4.59
C CYS A 307 6.09 1.87 4.29
N LEU A 308 6.54 1.23 3.21
CA LEU A 308 6.15 -0.15 2.92
C LEU A 308 6.72 -1.15 3.92
N LEU A 309 7.97 -1.01 4.32
CA LEU A 309 8.60 -1.91 5.29
C LEU A 309 7.96 -1.79 6.69
N GLU A 310 7.35 -0.65 7.00
CA GLU A 310 6.57 -0.44 8.22
C GLU A 310 5.40 -1.41 8.36
N THR A 311 4.69 -1.72 7.25
CA THR A 311 3.54 -2.64 7.27
C THR A 311 3.97 -4.07 7.64
N HIS A 312 5.23 -4.43 7.36
CA HIS A 312 5.83 -5.73 7.71
C HIS A 312 6.51 -5.74 9.09
N SER A 313 6.62 -4.59 9.76
CA SER A 313 7.31 -4.51 11.06
C SER A 313 6.68 -5.35 12.17
N PRO A 314 5.33 -5.43 12.33
CA PRO A 314 4.71 -6.31 13.33
C PRO A 314 5.09 -7.78 13.13
N GLU A 315 5.16 -8.19 11.87
CA GLU A 315 5.48 -9.55 11.48
C GLU A 315 6.95 -9.90 11.79
N VAL A 316 7.88 -9.02 11.39
CA VAL A 316 9.31 -9.17 11.69
C VAL A 316 9.57 -9.16 13.21
N ARG A 317 8.85 -8.32 13.97
CA ARG A 317 8.92 -8.26 15.44
C ARG A 317 8.42 -9.53 16.10
N LYS A 318 7.29 -10.09 15.64
CA LYS A 318 6.78 -11.41 16.08
C LYS A 318 7.85 -12.48 15.87
N GLY A 319 8.40 -12.57 14.66
CA GLY A 319 9.46 -13.52 14.31
C GLY A 319 10.69 -13.38 15.21
N ALA A 320 11.12 -12.14 15.48
CA ALA A 320 12.24 -11.86 16.36
C ALA A 320 11.98 -12.29 17.81
N LEU A 321 10.85 -11.88 18.40
CA LEU A 321 10.48 -12.24 19.77
C LEU A 321 10.32 -13.75 19.93
N LYS A 322 9.78 -14.43 18.91
CA LYS A 322 9.71 -15.89 18.86
C LYS A 322 11.10 -16.50 18.85
N SER A 323 12.02 -16.04 18.01
CA SER A 323 13.41 -16.52 18.00
C SER A 323 14.14 -16.24 19.33
N MET A 324 13.90 -15.10 19.96
CA MET A 324 14.44 -14.78 21.30
C MET A 324 13.89 -15.75 22.37
N SER A 325 12.59 -16.09 22.32
CA SER A 325 11.98 -17.07 23.24
C SER A 325 12.60 -18.47 23.13
N VAL A 326 13.16 -18.78 21.96
CA VAL A 326 13.85 -20.04 21.67
C VAL A 326 15.31 -19.99 22.11
N GLY A 327 16.00 -18.89 21.83
CA GLY A 327 17.44 -18.74 22.03
C GLY A 327 17.86 -18.45 23.48
N TYR A 328 17.09 -17.64 24.22
CA TYR A 328 17.41 -17.33 25.62
C TYR A 328 16.91 -18.43 26.57
N MET A 329 17.68 -18.72 27.62
CA MET A 329 17.33 -19.76 28.60
C MET A 329 16.53 -19.18 29.77
N ALA A 330 15.54 -19.92 30.28
CA ALA A 330 14.74 -19.48 31.44
C ALA A 330 15.55 -19.13 32.71
N ARG A 331 16.76 -19.69 32.84
CA ARG A 331 17.65 -19.49 34.01
C ARG A 331 18.45 -18.19 33.97
N THR A 332 18.44 -17.46 32.85
CA THR A 332 19.04 -16.13 32.79
C THR A 332 18.11 -15.10 33.42
N ALA A 333 18.65 -13.99 33.94
CA ALA A 333 17.92 -12.91 34.61
C ALA A 333 16.95 -12.10 33.71
N GLY A 334 16.53 -12.67 32.58
CA GLY A 334 15.80 -11.97 31.52
C GLY A 334 16.71 -11.13 30.64
N VAL A 335 16.09 -10.44 29.68
CA VAL A 335 16.74 -9.48 28.78
C VAL A 335 16.14 -8.11 29.06
N GLU A 336 16.97 -7.08 29.21
CA GLU A 336 16.50 -5.71 29.41
C GLU A 336 15.54 -5.29 28.29
N ALA A 337 14.36 -4.81 28.66
CA ALA A 337 13.35 -4.42 27.68
C ALA A 337 13.84 -3.22 26.85
N GLU A 338 14.70 -2.37 27.39
CA GLU A 338 15.31 -1.26 26.66
C GLU A 338 16.27 -1.74 25.56
N TYR A 339 16.98 -2.86 25.77
CA TYR A 339 17.78 -3.50 24.72
C TYR A 339 16.88 -4.04 23.60
N VAL A 340 15.81 -4.75 23.95
CA VAL A 340 14.85 -5.29 22.96
C VAL A 340 14.16 -4.16 22.18
N ARG A 341 13.77 -3.09 22.88
CA ARG A 341 13.22 -1.87 22.27
C ARG A 341 14.14 -1.31 21.18
N LYS A 342 15.44 -1.20 21.47
CA LYS A 342 16.46 -0.70 20.53
C LYS A 342 16.69 -1.64 19.35
N VAL A 343 16.80 -2.95 19.59
CA VAL A 343 17.09 -3.94 18.54
C VAL A 343 15.92 -4.07 17.56
N LEU A 344 14.68 -3.97 18.05
CA LEU A 344 13.45 -4.09 17.25
C LEU A 344 12.85 -2.74 16.85
N CYS A 345 13.60 -1.66 17.08
CA CYS A 345 13.27 -0.28 16.74
C CYS A 345 11.83 0.10 17.09
N TYR A 346 11.42 -0.19 18.33
CA TYR A 346 10.16 0.31 18.87
C TYR A 346 10.29 1.80 19.19
N ASP A 347 9.24 2.58 18.93
CA ASP A 347 9.26 4.01 19.20
C ASP A 347 9.25 4.28 20.71
N SER A 348 8.54 3.45 21.49
CA SER A 348 8.49 3.58 22.95
C SER A 348 8.69 2.26 23.67
N LEU A 349 9.21 2.33 24.90
CA LEU A 349 9.31 1.16 25.77
C LEU A 349 7.93 0.56 26.05
N GLY A 350 6.90 1.40 26.25
CA GLY A 350 5.53 0.97 26.47
C GLY A 350 4.97 0.13 25.32
N GLN A 351 5.31 0.45 24.06
CA GLN A 351 4.93 -0.35 22.90
C GLN A 351 5.57 -1.75 22.94
N CYS A 352 6.88 -1.81 23.19
CA CYS A 352 7.61 -3.08 23.31
C CYS A 352 7.00 -3.97 24.41
N LEU A 353 6.70 -3.41 25.59
CA LEU A 353 6.11 -4.16 26.70
C LEU A 353 4.67 -4.63 26.38
N LYS A 354 3.88 -3.80 25.70
CA LYS A 354 2.51 -4.16 25.29
C LYS A 354 2.50 -5.31 24.28
N GLU A 355 3.42 -5.28 23.32
CA GLU A 355 3.57 -6.33 22.31
C GLU A 355 4.15 -7.63 22.91
N ALA A 356 5.13 -7.52 23.81
CA ALA A 356 5.64 -8.67 24.57
C ALA A 356 4.51 -9.36 25.38
N LYS A 357 3.68 -8.56 26.06
CA LYS A 357 2.51 -9.07 26.79
C LYS A 357 1.49 -9.74 25.87
N HIS A 358 1.25 -9.19 24.68
CA HIS A 358 0.34 -9.76 23.67
C HIS A 358 0.77 -11.18 23.27
N TYR A 359 2.08 -11.43 23.14
CA TYR A 359 2.64 -12.76 22.85
C TYR A 359 2.87 -13.63 24.10
N GLY A 360 2.38 -13.22 25.28
CA GLY A 360 2.47 -14.00 26.51
C GLY A 360 3.86 -14.03 27.17
N ILE A 361 4.77 -13.14 26.77
CA ILE A 361 6.10 -13.01 27.37
C ILE A 361 5.93 -12.37 28.75
N ARG A 362 6.45 -13.04 29.79
CA ARG A 362 6.43 -12.51 31.16
C ARG A 362 7.49 -11.43 31.33
N MET A 363 7.25 -10.51 32.25
CA MET A 363 8.13 -9.38 32.51
C MET A 363 8.37 -9.26 34.00
N ASP A 364 9.60 -8.94 34.40
CA ASP A 364 9.92 -8.55 35.75
C ASP A 364 10.06 -7.02 35.81
N ILE A 365 9.30 -6.41 36.71
CA ILE A 365 9.21 -4.96 36.92
C ILE A 365 9.78 -4.59 38.31
N SER A 366 10.28 -5.56 39.07
CA SER A 366 10.87 -5.32 40.40
C SER A 366 12.20 -4.56 40.32
N SER A 367 12.90 -4.68 39.20
CA SER A 367 14.14 -3.98 38.91
C SER A 367 13.89 -2.54 38.44
N LYS A 368 14.90 -1.66 38.59
CA LYS A 368 14.85 -0.27 38.11
C LYS A 368 14.55 -0.17 36.60
N GLU A 369 14.94 -1.19 35.83
CA GLU A 369 14.60 -1.34 34.43
C GLU A 369 13.82 -2.63 34.21
N PRO A 370 12.72 -2.60 33.43
CA PRO A 370 11.91 -3.79 33.19
C PRO A 370 12.68 -4.81 32.33
N THR A 371 12.60 -6.10 32.70
CA THR A 371 13.25 -7.19 31.97
C THR A 371 12.21 -8.16 31.41
N LEU A 372 12.43 -8.64 30.18
CA LEU A 372 11.62 -9.64 29.50
C LEU A 372 12.16 -11.03 29.80
N LEU A 373 11.28 -11.93 30.26
CA LEU A 373 11.62 -13.29 30.63
C LEU A 373 11.34 -14.25 29.46
N PHE A 374 12.41 -14.65 28.79
CA PHE A 374 12.37 -15.62 27.68
C PHE A 374 12.68 -17.05 28.13
N GLY A 375 12.44 -18.03 27.25
CA GLY A 375 12.79 -19.42 27.50
C GLY A 375 11.89 -20.17 28.48
N LEU A 376 10.85 -19.53 29.00
CA LEU A 376 9.88 -20.14 29.90
C LEU A 376 9.13 -21.28 29.20
N LYS A 377 8.91 -22.36 29.93
CA LYS A 377 8.12 -23.51 29.47
C LYS A 377 6.85 -23.61 30.29
N HIS A 378 5.76 -23.98 29.64
CA HIS A 378 4.52 -24.32 30.33
C HIS A 378 4.76 -25.51 31.26
N TYR A 379 4.19 -25.48 32.45
CA TYR A 379 4.46 -26.47 33.50
C TYR A 379 3.95 -27.87 33.13
N GLU A 380 2.75 -27.96 32.55
CA GLU A 380 2.16 -29.23 32.05
C GLU A 380 2.74 -29.67 30.70
N SER A 381 2.48 -28.92 29.63
CA SER A 381 2.83 -29.36 28.26
C SER A 381 4.33 -29.34 27.95
N ARG A 382 5.16 -28.71 28.82
CA ARG A 382 6.59 -28.43 28.58
C ARG A 382 6.89 -27.65 27.29
N ALA A 383 5.84 -27.21 26.57
CA ALA A 383 5.95 -26.35 25.41
C ALA A 383 6.47 -24.97 25.82
N ARG A 384 7.16 -24.28 24.89
CA ARG A 384 7.61 -22.91 25.16
C ARG A 384 6.42 -21.97 25.25
N VAL A 385 6.49 -21.02 26.18
CA VAL A 385 5.46 -20.00 26.37
C VAL A 385 5.69 -18.91 25.33
N PHE A 386 5.01 -19.03 24.19
CA PHE A 386 4.87 -17.97 23.18
C PHE A 386 3.49 -18.12 22.55
N LEU A 387 2.63 -17.11 22.71
CA LEU A 387 1.27 -17.13 22.19
C LEU A 387 1.28 -16.69 20.72
N GLU A 388 1.19 -17.65 19.81
CA GLU A 388 1.06 -17.36 18.38
C GLU A 388 -0.38 -17.01 18.03
N LEU A 389 -0.77 -15.78 18.33
CA LEU A 389 -2.05 -15.25 17.89
C LEU A 389 -2.06 -15.09 16.36
N SER A 390 -3.22 -15.38 15.75
CA SER A 390 -3.41 -15.34 14.30
C SER A 390 -3.42 -13.91 13.75
N SER A 391 -3.78 -12.92 14.57
CA SER A 391 -3.73 -11.50 14.22
C SER A 391 -2.46 -10.83 14.73
N TYR A 392 -1.91 -9.95 13.91
CA TYR A 392 -0.84 -9.05 14.31
C TYR A 392 -1.40 -7.89 15.13
N PRO A 393 -0.62 -7.31 16.05
CA PRO A 393 -0.92 -5.99 16.60
C PRO A 393 -1.12 -4.98 15.48
N ALA A 394 -2.10 -4.09 15.64
CA ALA A 394 -2.35 -3.03 14.68
C ALA A 394 -1.08 -2.22 14.38
N GLN A 395 -0.82 -1.96 13.09
CA GLN A 395 0.28 -1.11 12.65
C GLN A 395 0.21 0.25 13.35
N ARG A 396 1.39 0.77 13.70
CA ARG A 396 1.55 2.11 14.29
C ARG A 396 2.59 2.87 13.52
N LYS A 397 2.42 4.19 13.48
CA LYS A 397 3.32 5.10 12.79
C LYS A 397 4.68 5.09 13.47
N SER A 398 5.72 4.70 12.74
CA SER A 398 7.09 4.74 13.22
C SER A 398 7.67 6.13 13.01
N VAL A 399 7.73 6.88 14.10
CA VAL A 399 8.19 8.28 14.08
C VAL A 399 9.71 8.35 13.91
N PHE A 400 10.46 7.51 14.63
CA PHE A 400 11.92 7.60 14.63
C PHE A 400 12.56 7.07 13.35
N LEU A 401 11.97 6.03 12.75
CA LEU A 401 12.60 5.29 11.68
C LEU A 401 12.10 5.73 10.30
N VAL A 402 10.79 5.95 10.17
CA VAL A 402 10.13 6.20 8.88
C VAL A 402 9.79 7.67 8.72
N ASP A 403 9.08 8.28 9.68
CA ASP A 403 8.64 9.68 9.58
C ASP A 403 9.84 10.64 9.52
N ALA A 404 10.93 10.32 10.22
CA ALA A 404 12.20 11.07 10.13
C ALA A 404 12.78 11.16 8.70
N LYS A 405 12.50 10.19 7.82
CA LYS A 405 12.96 10.19 6.42
C LYS A 405 12.10 11.05 5.49
N LYS A 406 10.95 11.53 5.96
CA LYS A 406 10.08 12.42 5.18
C LYS A 406 10.77 13.74 4.85
N ASP A 407 11.73 14.16 5.68
CA ASP A 407 12.62 15.31 5.43
C ASP A 407 11.84 16.61 5.14
N GLY A 408 10.71 16.80 5.84
CA GLY A 408 9.84 17.98 5.67
C GLY A 408 9.13 18.09 4.32
N LYS A 409 9.27 17.10 3.42
CA LYS A 409 8.67 17.13 2.09
C LYS A 409 7.15 17.08 2.17
N THR A 410 6.52 17.84 1.28
CA THR A 410 5.07 17.85 1.13
C THR A 410 4.58 16.55 0.49
N PHE A 411 3.31 16.23 0.69
CA PHE A 411 2.72 15.03 0.07
C PHE A 411 2.73 15.09 -1.45
N SER A 412 2.55 16.28 -2.03
CA SER A 412 2.62 16.47 -3.48
C SER A 412 4.01 16.13 -4.03
N GLU A 413 5.07 16.64 -3.40
CA GLU A 413 6.46 16.36 -3.80
C GLU A 413 6.81 14.87 -3.72
N ILE A 414 6.33 14.18 -2.67
CA ILE A 414 6.53 12.74 -2.50
C ILE A 414 5.84 11.96 -3.63
N ILE A 415 4.60 12.32 -3.98
CA ILE A 415 3.81 11.63 -5.00
C ILE A 415 4.34 11.87 -6.40
N ASN A 416 4.74 13.11 -6.71
CA ASN A 416 5.30 13.46 -8.00
C ASN A 416 6.69 12.84 -8.23
N GLY A 417 7.36 12.43 -7.15
CA GLY A 417 8.68 11.83 -7.17
C GLY A 417 9.75 12.92 -7.18
N TYR A 418 10.63 12.89 -6.19
CA TYR A 418 11.84 13.71 -6.17
C TYR A 418 13.04 12.86 -6.58
N LYS A 419 14.03 13.47 -7.23
CA LYS A 419 15.34 12.82 -7.40
C LYS A 419 15.89 12.52 -6.00
N ALA A 420 16.22 11.26 -5.72
CA ALA A 420 16.85 10.88 -4.47
C ALA A 420 18.04 11.81 -4.17
N ILE A 421 18.18 12.18 -2.89
CA ILE A 421 19.22 13.09 -2.41
C ILE A 421 20.59 12.63 -2.96
N ASP A 422 21.37 13.57 -3.50
CA ASP A 422 22.75 13.33 -3.93
C ASP A 422 23.52 12.55 -2.85
N GLU A 423 24.38 11.63 -3.30
CA GLU A 423 25.13 10.61 -2.55
C GLU A 423 26.05 11.14 -1.42
N GLN A 424 25.93 12.41 -1.01
CA GLN A 424 26.86 13.13 -0.14
C GLN A 424 26.29 13.51 1.23
N SER A 425 25.03 13.20 1.55
CA SER A 425 24.52 13.41 2.91
C SER A 425 24.97 12.29 3.86
N ALA A 426 25.64 12.68 4.95
CA ALA A 426 26.30 11.77 5.89
C ALA A 426 25.34 10.72 6.48
N PRO A 427 25.84 9.50 6.79
CA PRO A 427 25.02 8.44 7.36
C PRO A 427 24.44 8.87 8.70
N ILE A 428 23.12 9.07 8.73
CA ILE A 428 22.40 9.26 9.98
C ILE A 428 22.37 7.89 10.67
N THR A 429 23.35 7.66 11.53
CA THR A 429 23.44 6.41 12.30
C THR A 429 22.24 6.31 13.25
N HIS A 430 21.73 5.09 13.44
CA HIS A 430 20.66 4.75 14.39
C HIS A 430 20.87 5.42 15.77
N THR A 431 22.11 5.44 16.28
CA THR A 431 22.47 6.09 17.54
C THR A 431 22.30 7.62 17.50
N ALA A 432 22.59 8.27 16.37
CA ALA A 432 22.48 9.73 16.23
C ALA A 432 21.01 10.20 16.22
N VAL A 433 20.11 9.50 15.52
CA VAL A 433 18.65 9.79 15.52
C VAL A 433 18.07 9.69 16.93
N TYR A 434 18.40 8.62 17.65
CA TYR A 434 17.92 8.43 19.01
C TYR A 434 18.52 9.45 20.00
N THR A 435 19.76 9.90 19.79
CA THR A 435 20.41 10.87 20.69
C THR A 435 19.85 12.27 20.50
N GLN A 436 19.65 12.72 19.26
CA GLN A 436 19.07 14.04 18.96
C GLN A 436 17.63 14.17 19.49
N HIS A 437 16.82 13.12 19.38
CA HIS A 437 15.43 13.14 19.84
C HIS A 437 15.21 12.85 21.33
N LYS A 438 16.15 12.18 22.02
CA LYS A 438 16.11 12.05 23.49
C LYS A 438 16.14 13.42 24.17
N THR A 439 16.86 14.37 23.59
CA THR A 439 16.90 15.78 24.02
C THR A 439 15.55 16.47 23.86
N SER A 440 14.89 16.34 22.70
CA SER A 440 13.60 17.02 22.43
C SER A 440 12.39 16.37 23.16
N ILE A 441 12.39 15.06 23.39
CA ILE A 441 11.37 14.41 24.22
C ILE A 441 11.50 14.86 25.69
N ASN A 442 12.73 14.95 26.22
CA ASN A 442 12.95 15.45 27.57
C ASN A 442 12.50 16.92 27.73
N GLU A 443 12.69 17.75 26.71
CA GLU A 443 12.24 19.15 26.70
C GLU A 443 10.71 19.28 26.63
N SER A 444 10.04 18.49 25.78
CA SER A 444 8.57 18.50 25.68
C SER A 444 7.88 17.93 26.93
N GLU A 445 8.44 16.87 27.54
CA GLU A 445 7.94 16.34 28.82
C GLU A 445 8.12 17.33 29.99
N ALA A 446 9.23 18.09 29.99
CA ALA A 446 9.46 19.14 30.97
C ALA A 446 8.46 20.30 30.82
N GLN A 447 8.16 20.71 29.57
CA GLN A 447 7.17 21.74 29.28
C GLN A 447 5.76 21.31 29.70
N HIS A 448 5.34 20.09 29.37
CA HIS A 448 4.04 19.55 29.77
C HIS A 448 3.88 19.42 31.30
N LYS A 449 4.92 18.99 32.01
CA LYS A 449 4.90 18.95 33.49
C LYS A 449 4.82 20.36 34.09
N SER A 450 5.47 21.36 33.50
CA SER A 450 5.37 22.74 33.96
C SER A 450 3.97 23.32 33.73
N ALA A 451 3.35 23.03 32.57
CA ALA A 451 2.02 23.49 32.21
C ALA A 451 0.94 22.85 33.11
N ALA A 452 1.06 21.56 33.41
CA ALA A 452 0.16 20.87 34.34
C ALA A 452 0.25 21.45 35.76
N LYS A 453 1.47 21.77 36.24
CA LYS A 453 1.68 22.38 37.55
C LYS A 453 1.15 23.82 37.61
N ALA A 454 1.25 24.58 36.51
CA ALA A 454 0.69 25.91 36.39
C ALA A 454 -0.85 25.87 36.45
N LEU A 455 -1.48 24.94 35.74
CA LEU A 455 -2.93 24.74 35.74
C LEU A 455 -3.45 24.34 37.13
N GLU A 456 -2.76 23.44 37.83
CA GLU A 456 -3.13 23.05 39.19
C GLU A 456 -3.01 24.22 40.18
N THR A 457 -2.00 25.07 39.99
CA THR A 457 -1.82 26.29 40.81
C THR A 457 -2.92 27.31 40.53
N GLN A 458 -3.36 27.43 39.28
CA GLN A 458 -4.46 28.31 38.89
C GLN A 458 -5.79 27.82 39.47
N LEU A 459 -6.07 26.52 39.39
CA LEU A 459 -7.26 25.90 39.98
C LEU A 459 -7.32 26.11 41.51
N LYS A 460 -6.18 26.02 42.20
CA LYS A 460 -6.09 26.30 43.64
C LYS A 460 -6.36 27.77 43.97
N ARG A 461 -5.90 28.72 43.15
CA ARG A 461 -6.21 30.15 43.31
C ARG A 461 -7.70 30.42 43.11
N ASP A 462 -8.31 29.84 42.08
CA ASP A 462 -9.73 30.03 41.79
C ASP A 462 -10.61 29.49 42.92
N LEU A 463 -10.22 28.35 43.51
CA LEU A 463 -10.88 27.78 44.69
C LEU A 463 -10.76 28.65 45.94
N LEU A 464 -9.61 29.30 46.13
CA LEU A 464 -9.41 30.24 47.24
C LEU A 464 -10.21 31.52 47.06
N MET A 465 -10.26 32.07 45.85
CA MET A 465 -11.07 33.26 45.53
C MET A 465 -12.56 32.98 45.75
N LYS A 466 -13.03 31.80 45.35
CA LYS A 466 -14.42 31.39 45.57
C LYS A 466 -14.76 31.27 47.06
N ARG A 467 -13.85 30.72 47.86
CA ARG A 467 -14.01 30.65 49.33
C ARG A 467 -13.98 32.01 50.01
N ALA A 468 -13.21 32.97 49.49
CA ALA A 468 -13.20 34.35 49.99
C ALA A 468 -14.54 35.05 49.69
N GLN A 469 -15.07 34.89 48.48
CA GLN A 469 -16.39 35.42 48.10
C GLN A 469 -17.52 34.82 48.96
N ASP A 470 -17.50 33.50 49.20
CA ASP A 470 -18.47 32.83 50.07
C ASP A 470 -18.38 33.29 51.55
N ALA A 471 -17.21 33.76 51.99
CA ALA A 471 -17.00 34.29 53.34
C ALA A 471 -17.51 35.73 53.47
N ASP A 472 -17.30 36.58 52.45
CA ASP A 472 -17.83 37.95 52.38
C ASP A 472 -19.37 37.96 52.27
N GLU A 473 -19.96 37.01 51.53
CA GLU A 473 -21.42 36.82 51.48
C GLU A 473 -22.03 36.35 52.81
N LYS A 474 -21.26 35.62 53.64
CA LYS A 474 -21.69 35.24 54.99
C LYS A 474 -21.54 36.38 55.99
N SER A 475 -20.50 37.21 55.85
CA SER A 475 -20.28 38.38 56.71
C SER A 475 -21.27 39.51 56.45
N SER A 476 -21.90 39.56 55.27
CA SER A 476 -22.94 40.55 54.92
C SER A 476 -24.37 40.11 55.28
N ARG A 477 -24.54 38.89 55.81
CA ARG A 477 -25.82 38.32 56.28
C ARG A 477 -25.93 38.21 57.80
N CYS A 478 -24.88 38.56 58.54
CA CYS A 478 -24.93 38.86 59.98
C CYS A 478 -24.95 40.38 60.15
#